data_AF-A0A8A2VBY1-F1
#
_entry.id   AF-A0A8A2VBY1-F1
#
_cell.length_a   1.000
_cell.length_b   1.000
_cell.length_c   1.000
_cell.angle_alpha   90.00
_cell.angle_beta   90.00
_cell.angle_gamma   90.00
#
_symmetry.space_group_name_H-M   'P 1'
#
loop_
_entity.id
_entity.type
_entity.pdbx_description
1 polymer ?
#
loop_
_entity_poly.entity_id
_entity_poly.type
_entity_poly.pdbx_seq_one_letter_code
_entity_poly.pdbx_strand_id
1 'polypeptide(L)' 'MAKSESSATDGEDRQLLAVLEGRPCPYCSEGELERGVYKDKRAAVCDSCDTPHAQLWQPSD' A
#
# COMPACT_ATOMS: atom_id res chain seq x y z
N MET A 1 16.40 26.11 13.95
CA MET A 1 16.33 24.64 13.85
C MET A 1 15.43 24.30 12.68
N ALA A 2 15.97 23.71 11.60
CA ALA A 2 15.22 23.37 10.40
C ALA A 2 14.43 22.09 10.65
N LYS A 3 13.11 22.16 10.49
CA LYS A 3 12.20 21.03 10.68
C LYS A 3 12.24 20.17 9.42
N SER A 4 13.07 19.13 9.44
CA SER A 4 13.18 18.13 8.39
C SER A 4 12.28 16.95 8.79
N GLU A 5 10.98 17.08 8.53
CA GLU A 5 9.95 16.10 8.92
C GLU A 5 9.20 15.57 7.70
N SER A 6 9.87 15.45 6.54
CA SER A 6 9.21 15.02 5.29
C SER A 6 9.65 13.63 4.81
N SER A 7 10.34 12.85 5.64
CA SER A 7 10.95 11.58 5.20
C SER A 7 10.58 10.35 6.02
N ALA A 8 9.96 10.49 7.20
CA ALA A 8 9.57 9.33 8.01
C ALA A 8 8.37 8.60 7.39
N THR A 9 7.33 9.34 7.01
CA THR A 9 6.05 8.81 6.55
C THR A 9 6.15 8.02 5.23
N ASP A 10 6.90 8.52 4.23
CA ASP A 10 7.08 7.79 2.95
C ASP A 10 7.83 6.46 3.14
N GLY A 11 8.74 6.39 4.11
CA GLY A 11 9.48 5.18 4.45
C GLY A 11 8.58 4.12 5.11
N GLU A 12 7.76 4.55 6.07
CA GLU A 12 6.79 3.69 6.76
C GLU A 12 5.69 3.18 5.80
N ASP A 13 5.21 4.06 4.92
CA ASP A 13 4.23 3.74 3.89
C ASP A 13 4.75 2.69 2.89
N ARG A 14 6.00 2.85 2.43
CA ARG A 14 6.67 1.83 1.59
C ARG A 14 6.85 0.51 2.33
N GLN A 15 7.11 0.55 3.63
CA GLN A 15 7.26 -0.65 4.44
C GLN A 15 5.93 -1.40 4.59
N LEU A 16 4.80 -0.70 4.78
CA LEU A 16 3.48 -1.32 4.84
C LEU A 16 3.18 -2.12 3.56
N LEU A 17 3.37 -1.52 2.39
CA LEU A 17 3.12 -2.22 1.12
C LEU A 17 4.06 -3.40 0.93
N ALA A 18 5.32 -3.29 1.35
CA ALA A 18 6.28 -4.40 1.30
C ALA A 18 5.92 -5.57 2.24
N VAL A 19 5.29 -5.29 3.39
CA VAL A 19 4.82 -6.31 4.33
C VAL A 19 3.58 -7.06 3.80
N LEU A 20 2.75 -6.37 3.02
CA LEU A 20 1.52 -6.93 2.46
C LEU A 20 1.76 -7.73 1.17
N GLU A 21 2.82 -7.42 0.42
CA GLU A 21 3.17 -8.12 -0.82
C GLU A 21 3.37 -9.64 -0.60
N GLY A 22 2.77 -10.47 -1.46
CA GLY A 22 2.80 -11.94 -1.38
C GLY A 22 1.93 -12.56 -0.28
N ARG A 23 1.10 -11.77 0.41
CA ARG A 23 0.13 -12.29 1.38
C ARG A 23 -1.14 -12.76 0.64
N PRO A 24 -1.81 -13.83 1.11
CA PRO A 24 -3.05 -14.28 0.48
C PRO A 24 -4.13 -13.20 0.58
N CYS A 25 -4.92 -13.06 -0.48
CA CYS A 25 -6.05 -12.15 -0.50
C CYS A 25 -7.10 -12.57 0.55
N PRO A 26 -7.60 -11.66 1.40
CA PRO A 26 -8.65 -12.01 2.37
C PRO A 26 -10.05 -12.08 1.74
N TYR A 27 -10.21 -11.62 0.49
CA TYR A 27 -11.51 -11.55 -0.19
C TYR A 27 -11.74 -12.69 -1.20
N CYS A 28 -10.68 -13.32 -1.71
CA CYS A 28 -10.75 -14.45 -2.63
C CYS A 28 -9.74 -15.53 -2.23
N SER A 29 -9.93 -16.77 -2.67
CA SER A 29 -9.05 -17.90 -2.29
C SER A 29 -7.89 -18.14 -3.26
N GLU A 30 -7.83 -17.40 -4.37
CA GLU A 30 -6.94 -17.70 -5.50
C GLU A 30 -5.80 -16.70 -5.67
N GLY A 31 -5.95 -15.47 -5.18
CA GLY A 31 -4.99 -14.40 -5.41
C GLY A 31 -4.15 -14.03 -4.20
N GLU A 32 -3.07 -13.32 -4.49
CA GLU A 32 -2.15 -12.73 -3.52
C GLU A 32 -2.13 -11.21 -3.67
N LEU A 33 -1.75 -10.52 -2.61
CA LEU A 33 -1.59 -9.07 -2.62
C LEU A 33 -0.28 -8.69 -3.30
N GLU A 34 -0.35 -7.80 -4.28
CA GLU A 34 0.81 -7.19 -4.95
C GLU A 34 0.78 -5.66 -4.81
N ARG A 35 1.93 -5.03 -5.07
CA ARG A 35 2.03 -3.57 -5.10
C ARG A 35 1.41 -3.05 -6.39
N GLY A 36 0.33 -2.30 -6.26
CA GLY A 36 -0.40 -1.69 -7.36
C GLY A 36 -0.74 -0.23 -7.11
N VAL A 37 -1.66 0.27 -7.93
CA VAL A 37 -2.24 1.60 -7.81
C VAL A 37 -3.74 1.45 -7.83
N TYR A 38 -4.40 2.07 -6.84
CA TYR A 38 -5.85 2.16 -6.78
C TYR A 38 -6.24 3.64 -6.62
N LYS A 39 -7.05 4.14 -7.55
CA LYS A 39 -7.49 5.55 -7.60
C LYS A 39 -6.32 6.54 -7.44
N ASP A 40 -5.30 6.38 -8.27
CA ASP A 40 -4.10 7.22 -8.32
C ASP A 40 -3.25 7.24 -7.04
N LYS A 41 -3.50 6.33 -6.09
CA LYS A 41 -2.66 6.14 -4.91
C LYS A 41 -2.07 4.74 -4.89
N ARG A 42 -0.86 4.63 -4.36
CA ARG A 42 -0.19 3.35 -4.16
C ARG A 42 -1.01 2.47 -3.21
N ALA A 43 -1.15 1.21 -3.54
CA ALA A 43 -2.00 0.28 -2.82
C ALA A 43 -1.43 -1.14 -2.87
N ALA A 44 -1.85 -1.97 -1.92
CA ALA A 44 -1.75 -3.42 -2.03
C ALA A 44 -3.05 -3.91 -2.66
N VAL A 45 -2.97 -4.53 -3.83
CA VAL A 45 -4.11 -4.96 -4.65
C VAL A 45 -3.98 -6.45 -4.93
N CYS A 46 -5.09 -7.18 -4.89
CA CYS A 46 -5.10 -8.59 -5.27
C CYS A 46 -4.84 -8.76 -6.77
N ASP A 47 -3.90 -9.61 -7.15
CA ASP A 47 -3.57 -9.95 -8.55
C ASP A 47 -4.68 -10.72 -9.29
N SER A 48 -5.59 -11.36 -8.56
CA SER A 48 -6.64 -12.21 -9.12
C SER A 48 -8.00 -11.50 -9.22
N CYS A 49 -8.38 -10.72 -8.21
CA CYS A 49 -9.71 -10.11 -8.12
C CYS A 49 -9.70 -8.57 -8.09
N ASP A 50 -8.56 -7.95 -8.34
CA ASP A 50 -8.34 -6.49 -8.38
C ASP A 50 -8.79 -5.74 -7.11
N THR A 51 -9.06 -6.46 -6.02
CA THR A 51 -9.61 -5.86 -4.80
C THR A 51 -8.48 -5.19 -4.01
N PRO A 52 -8.57 -3.89 -3.73
CA PRO A 52 -7.57 -3.19 -2.94
C PRO A 52 -7.72 -3.56 -1.46
N HIS A 53 -6.64 -4.01 -0.83
CA HIS A 53 -6.62 -4.34 0.60
C HIS A 53 -6.17 -3.16 1.46
N ALA A 54 -5.15 -2.43 1.01
CA ALA A 54 -4.64 -1.24 1.69
C ALA A 54 -4.27 -0.18 0.66
N GLN A 55 -4.51 1.08 0.99
CA GLN A 55 -4.17 2.23 0.14
C GLN A 55 -3.42 3.23 0.99
N LEU A 56 -2.32 3.77 0.46
CA LEU A 56 -1.55 4.81 1.13
C LEU A 56 -2.21 6.17 0.92
N TRP A 57 -2.39 6.92 1.99
CA TRP A 57 -2.94 8.26 1.96
C TRP A 57 -1.87 9.22 2.46
N GLN A 58 -1.37 10.06 1.56
CA GLN A 58 -0.56 11.18 1.98
C GLN A 58 -1.46 12.16 2.75
N PRO A 59 -1.07 12.61 3.94
CA PRO A 59 -1.80 13.67 4.63
C PRO A 59 -1.86 14.90 3.71
N SER A 60 -3.03 15.51 3.59
CA SER A 60 -3.15 16.81 2.94
C SER A 60 -2.42 17.84 3.81
N ASP A 61 -1.50 18.60 3.19
CA ASP A 61 -0.83 19.75 3.82
C ASP A 61 -1.83 20.80 4.33
#